data_AF-A0A6N9QCK6-F1
#
_entry.id   AF-A0A6N9QCK6-F1
#
_cell.length_a   1.000
_cell.length_b   1.000
_cell.length_c   1.000
_cell.angle_alpha   90.00
_cell.angle_beta   90.00
_cell.angle_gamma   90.00
#
_symmetry.space_group_name_H-M   'P 1'
#
loop_
_entity.id
_entity.type
_entity.pdbx_description
1 polymer ?
#
loop_
_entity_poly.entity_id
_entity_poly.type
_entity_poly.pdbx_seq_one_letter_code
_entity_poly.pdbx_strand_id
1 'polypeptide(L)'
;MSRNKWILLMIVLAGVYFALPNEGVYRIIKMNARMVLPYIMITVIIYLIFTINLLKRAWRKVDAHVNDENTVNFAKLMNITFDVKRMLGPTHLINLYNKINFSSHVSPRSKELLYDAMRRKRLDVPPPGQGADIDAILAHPKRTPEEIRAARIEAASKAKQKAKRKKKKK
;
A
#
# COMPACT_ATOMS: atom_id res chain seq x y z
N MET A 1 15.26 2.57 -14.98
CA MET A 1 14.32 2.31 -16.10
C MET A 1 12.90 2.60 -15.65
N SER A 2 12.09 3.36 -16.40
CA SER A 2 10.68 3.54 -16.07
C SER A 2 9.92 2.21 -16.20
N ARG A 3 8.91 1.98 -15.35
CA ARG A 3 8.10 0.74 -15.32
C ARG A 3 7.59 0.33 -16.71
N ASN A 4 7.23 1.32 -17.54
CA ASN A 4 6.73 1.10 -18.90
C ASN A 4 7.80 0.59 -19.87
N LYS A 5 9.06 1.03 -19.73
CA LYS A 5 10.17 0.54 -20.57
C LYS A 5 10.50 -0.92 -20.25
N TRP A 6 10.39 -1.30 -18.98
CA TRP A 6 10.60 -2.68 -18.54
C TRP A 6 9.51 -3.63 -19.05
N ILE A 7 8.24 -3.18 -19.01
CA ILE A 7 7.12 -3.95 -19.57
C ILE A 7 7.28 -4.14 -21.09
N LEU A 8 7.62 -3.06 -21.82
CA LEU A 8 7.86 -3.13 -23.25
C LEU A 8 8.99 -4.12 -23.59
N LEU A 9 10.09 -4.09 -22.83
CA LEU A 9 11.22 -4.99 -23.01
C LEU A 9 10.82 -6.47 -22.81
N MET A 10 10.00 -6.76 -21.80
CA MET A 10 9.49 -8.12 -21.58
C MET A 10 8.57 -8.60 -22.71
N ILE A 11 7.74 -7.70 -23.26
CA ILE A 11 6.89 -8.02 -24.41
C ILE A 11 7.73 -8.31 -25.66
N VAL A 12 8.77 -7.51 -25.91
CA VAL A 12 9.70 -7.73 -27.03
C VAL A 12 10.44 -9.05 -26.87
N LEU A 13 10.96 -9.35 -25.67
CA LEU A 13 11.61 -10.63 -25.38
C LEU A 13 10.68 -11.84 -25.58
N ALA A 14 9.43 -11.72 -25.14
CA ALA A 14 8.42 -12.77 -25.38
C ALA A 14 8.14 -12.93 -26.88
N GLY A 15 7.96 -11.83 -27.61
CA GLY A 15 7.76 -11.85 -29.06
C GLY A 15 8.92 -12.51 -29.81
N VAL A 16 10.16 -12.17 -29.45
CA VAL A 16 11.37 -12.81 -29.99
C VAL A 16 11.38 -14.30 -29.67
N TYR A 17 11.09 -14.70 -28.42
CA TYR A 17 11.01 -16.12 -28.03
C TYR A 17 10.02 -16.92 -28.88
N PHE A 18 8.85 -16.35 -29.18
CA PHE A 18 7.84 -17.01 -30.02
C PHE A 18 8.22 -17.03 -31.50
N ALA A 19 8.89 -16.00 -32.02
CA ALA A 19 9.35 -15.92 -33.40
C ALA A 19 10.55 -16.82 -33.73
N LEU A 20 11.30 -17.28 -32.72
CA LEU A 20 12.46 -18.16 -32.93
C LEU A 20 12.05 -19.52 -33.54
N PRO A 21 12.83 -20.09 -34.47
CA PRO A 21 12.58 -21.44 -34.99
C PRO A 21 12.73 -22.52 -33.92
N ASN A 22 12.13 -23.68 -34.12
CA ASN A 22 12.18 -24.82 -33.19
C ASN A 22 13.34 -25.80 -33.48
N GLU A 23 14.30 -25.39 -34.30
CA GLU A 23 15.37 -26.24 -34.82
C GLU A 23 16.76 -25.67 -34.50
N GLY A 24 17.77 -26.54 -34.55
CA GLY A 24 19.17 -26.18 -34.29
C GLY A 24 19.41 -25.55 -32.91
N VAL A 25 20.29 -24.55 -32.86
CA VAL A 25 20.70 -23.85 -31.62
C VAL A 25 19.51 -23.19 -30.90
N TYR A 26 18.50 -22.73 -31.64
CA TYR A 26 17.32 -22.08 -31.08
C TYR A 26 16.45 -23.03 -30.25
N ARG A 27 16.42 -24.32 -30.58
CA ARG A 27 15.74 -25.35 -29.77
C ARG A 27 16.37 -25.47 -28.39
N ILE A 28 17.71 -25.43 -28.31
CA ILE A 28 18.46 -25.51 -27.05
C ILE A 28 18.14 -24.30 -26.17
N ILE A 29 18.12 -23.09 -26.75
CA ILE A 29 17.75 -21.85 -26.05
C ILE A 29 16.32 -21.93 -25.51
N LYS A 30 15.35 -22.39 -26.31
CA LYS A 30 13.95 -22.52 -25.87
C LYS A 30 13.78 -23.54 -24.75
N MET A 31 14.51 -24.64 -24.81
CA MET A 31 14.48 -25.70 -23.78
C MET A 31 15.06 -25.19 -22.46
N ASN A 32 16.21 -24.52 -22.50
CA ASN A 32 16.82 -23.90 -21.32
C ASN A 32 15.92 -22.84 -20.69
N ALA A 33 15.29 -21.97 -21.51
CA ALA A 33 14.35 -20.98 -21.00
C ALA A 33 13.15 -21.61 -20.28
N ARG A 34 12.61 -22.72 -20.81
CA ARG A 34 11.53 -23.48 -20.12
C ARG A 34 12.00 -24.12 -18.83
N MET A 35 13.23 -24.64 -18.81
CA MET A 35 13.82 -25.21 -17.59
C MET A 35 14.09 -24.15 -16.53
N VAL A 36 14.35 -22.89 -16.89
CA VAL A 36 14.57 -21.79 -15.95
C VAL A 36 13.27 -21.31 -15.27
N LEU A 37 12.12 -21.37 -15.97
CA LEU A 37 10.82 -20.95 -15.44
C LEU A 37 10.46 -21.51 -14.04
N PRO A 38 10.57 -22.83 -13.76
CA PRO A 38 10.28 -23.35 -12.43
C PRO A 38 11.19 -22.77 -11.34
N TYR A 39 12.48 -22.53 -11.63
CA TYR A 39 13.39 -21.91 -10.68
C TYR A 39 13.00 -20.45 -10.39
N ILE A 40 12.61 -19.69 -11.42
CA ILE A 40 12.06 -18.33 -11.24
C ILE A 40 10.82 -18.37 -10.33
N MET A 41 9.90 -19.31 -10.55
CA MET A 41 8.73 -19.46 -9.68
C MET A 41 9.12 -19.75 -8.23
N ILE A 42 10.05 -20.68 -7.99
CA ILE A 42 10.55 -21.01 -6.65
C ILE A 42 11.15 -19.77 -5.99
N THR A 43 11.99 -19.01 -6.71
CA THR A 43 12.56 -17.76 -6.18
C THR A 43 11.48 -16.73 -5.83
N VAL A 44 10.45 -16.58 -6.65
CA VAL A 44 9.31 -15.69 -6.36
C VAL A 44 8.55 -16.15 -5.11
N ILE A 45 8.32 -17.46 -4.95
CA ILE A 45 7.65 -18.02 -3.76
C ILE A 45 8.49 -17.73 -2.50
N ILE A 46 9.80 -18.00 -2.54
CA ILE A 46 10.71 -17.72 -1.42
C ILE A 46 10.70 -16.23 -1.07
N TYR A 47 10.77 -15.36 -2.08
CA TYR A 47 10.69 -13.92 -1.90
C TYR A 47 9.37 -13.48 -1.24
N LEU A 48 8.24 -14.05 -1.66
CA LEU A 48 6.93 -13.77 -1.05
C LEU A 48 6.90 -14.21 0.42
N ILE A 49 7.36 -15.42 0.74
CA ILE A 49 7.43 -15.92 2.13
C ILE A 49 8.28 -14.99 3.01
N PHE A 50 9.46 -14.60 2.51
CA PHE A 50 10.36 -13.73 3.23
C PHE A 50 9.74 -12.35 3.51
N THR A 51 9.15 -11.72 2.48
CA THR A 51 8.52 -10.39 2.61
C THR A 51 7.29 -10.42 3.53
N ILE A 52 6.51 -11.50 3.53
CA ILE A 52 5.42 -11.72 4.49
C ILE A 52 5.94 -11.74 5.93
N ASN A 53 6.99 -12.53 6.17
CA ASN A 53 7.54 -12.70 7.51
C ASN A 53 8.12 -11.38 8.04
N LEU A 54 8.84 -10.64 7.20
CA LEU A 54 9.33 -9.30 7.53
C LEU A 54 8.19 -8.34 7.84
N LEU A 55 7.14 -8.33 7.01
CA LEU A 55 5.99 -7.45 7.20
C LEU A 55 5.26 -7.75 8.52
N LYS A 56 5.01 -9.03 8.83
CA LYS A 56 4.40 -9.45 10.10
C LYS A 56 5.26 -9.08 11.30
N ARG A 57 6.59 -9.18 11.18
CA ARG A 57 7.52 -8.77 12.24
C ARG A 57 7.51 -7.26 12.46
N ALA A 58 7.52 -6.47 11.39
CA ALA A 58 7.44 -5.03 11.46
C ALA A 58 6.09 -4.56 12.03
N TRP A 59 4.99 -5.20 11.62
CA TRP A 59 3.66 -4.96 12.18
C TRP A 59 3.65 -5.14 13.71
N ARG A 60 4.16 -6.27 14.21
CA ARG A 60 4.25 -6.53 15.65
C ARG A 60 5.13 -5.51 16.40
N LYS A 61 6.24 -5.06 15.79
CA LYS A 61 7.11 -4.04 16.38
C LYS A 61 6.40 -2.70 16.54
N VAL A 62 5.67 -2.26 15.50
CA VAL A 62 4.89 -1.03 15.54
C VAL A 62 3.75 -1.12 16.54
N ASP A 63 3.05 -2.26 16.58
CA ASP A 63 1.94 -2.45 17.51
C ASP A 63 2.41 -2.47 18.98
N ALA A 64 3.57 -3.07 19.26
CA ALA A 64 4.15 -3.04 20.61
C ALA A 64 4.66 -1.64 20.99
N HIS A 65 5.39 -0.98 20.09
CA HIS A 65 6.01 0.32 20.36
C HIS A 65 5.81 1.28 19.18
N VAL A 66 4.87 2.20 19.38
CA VAL A 66 4.51 3.21 18.37
C VAL A 66 5.52 4.36 18.42
N ASN A 67 6.47 4.32 17.49
CA ASN A 67 7.47 5.38 17.28
C ASN A 67 7.69 5.64 15.78
N ASP A 68 8.46 6.68 15.48
CA ASP A 68 8.74 7.08 14.09
C ASP A 68 9.46 6.01 13.28
N GLU A 69 10.53 5.45 13.83
CA GLU A 69 11.37 4.48 13.13
C GLU A 69 10.57 3.23 12.73
N ASN A 70 9.81 2.67 13.67
CA ASN A 70 8.97 1.49 13.41
C ASN A 70 7.90 1.81 12.37
N THR A 71 7.26 2.98 12.47
CA THR A 71 6.21 3.41 11.53
C THR A 71 6.75 3.54 10.11
N VAL A 72 7.90 4.18 9.94
CA VAL A 72 8.56 4.35 8.64
C VAL A 72 8.99 3.00 8.08
N ASN A 73 9.59 2.13 8.90
CA ASN A 73 10.01 0.80 8.48
C ASN A 73 8.81 -0.05 8.02
N PHE A 74 7.70 0.02 8.76
CA PHE A 74 6.47 -0.66 8.37
C PHE A 74 5.88 -0.11 7.06
N ALA A 75 5.80 1.22 6.89
CA ALA A 75 5.32 1.83 5.65
C ALA A 75 6.18 1.46 4.43
N LYS A 76 7.51 1.37 4.59
CA LYS A 76 8.43 0.88 3.55
C LYS A 76 8.15 -0.58 3.19
N LEU A 77 8.03 -1.46 4.18
CA LEU A 77 7.74 -2.87 3.96
C LEU A 77 6.37 -3.08 3.33
N MET A 78 5.35 -2.31 3.75
CA MET A 78 4.05 -2.30 3.09
C MET A 78 4.18 -1.97 1.60
N ASN A 79 4.94 -0.95 1.22
CA ASN A 79 5.10 -0.59 -0.18
C ASN A 79 5.69 -1.72 -1.03
N ILE A 80 6.65 -2.47 -0.46
CA ILE A 80 7.32 -3.61 -1.12
C ILE A 80 6.39 -4.83 -1.23
N THR A 81 5.66 -5.15 -0.16
CA THR A 81 4.84 -6.37 -0.12
C THR A 81 3.59 -6.25 -0.98
N PHE A 82 3.32 -7.23 -1.84
CA PHE A 82 2.22 -7.15 -2.81
C PHE A 82 0.83 -7.20 -2.15
N ASP A 83 0.57 -8.15 -1.25
CA ASP A 83 -0.78 -8.49 -0.77
C ASP A 83 -1.00 -8.24 0.73
N VAL A 84 -0.65 -7.03 1.18
CA VAL A 84 -0.73 -6.61 2.59
C VAL A 84 -2.14 -6.78 3.17
N LYS A 85 -3.19 -6.47 2.39
CA LYS A 85 -4.59 -6.47 2.85
C LYS A 85 -5.09 -7.87 3.20
N ARG A 86 -4.78 -8.90 2.38
CA ARG A 86 -5.11 -10.30 2.70
C ARG A 86 -4.24 -10.85 3.83
N MET A 87 -2.98 -10.43 3.91
CA MET A 87 -2.01 -10.98 4.87
C MET A 87 -2.20 -10.52 6.31
N LEU A 88 -2.49 -9.24 6.51
CA LEU A 88 -2.66 -8.65 7.85
C LEU A 88 -4.12 -8.41 8.22
N GLY A 89 -5.03 -8.45 7.24
CA GLY A 89 -6.44 -8.14 7.45
C GLY A 89 -6.72 -6.63 7.45
N PRO A 90 -7.81 -6.17 6.82
CA PRO A 90 -8.12 -4.75 6.71
C PRO A 90 -8.39 -4.09 8.07
N THR A 91 -9.05 -4.80 9.00
CA THR A 91 -9.38 -4.31 10.34
C THR A 91 -8.13 -4.02 11.17
N HIS A 92 -7.19 -4.95 11.23
CA HIS A 92 -5.94 -4.78 11.96
C HIS A 92 -5.09 -3.63 11.41
N LEU A 93 -5.08 -3.45 10.08
CA LEU A 93 -4.38 -2.35 9.44
C LEU A 93 -5.00 -0.98 9.75
N ILE A 94 -6.33 -0.89 9.73
CA ILE A 94 -7.04 0.34 10.07
C ILE A 94 -6.86 0.68 11.56
N ASN A 95 -6.95 -0.32 12.44
CA ASN A 95 -6.73 -0.13 13.87
C ASN A 95 -5.30 0.37 14.16
N LEU A 96 -4.30 -0.25 13.52
CA LEU A 96 -2.92 0.19 13.63
C LEU A 96 -2.72 1.61 13.09
N TYR A 97 -3.31 1.91 11.93
CA TYR A 97 -3.26 3.25 11.34
C TYR A 97 -3.84 4.30 12.30
N ASN A 98 -4.99 4.04 12.91
CA ASN A 98 -5.60 4.96 13.87
C ASN A 98 -4.71 5.15 15.11
N LYS A 99 -4.18 4.05 15.67
CA LYS A 99 -3.25 4.08 16.79
C LYS A 99 -2.03 4.98 16.50
N ILE A 100 -1.48 4.89 15.29
CA ILE A 100 -0.35 5.71 14.84
C ILE A 100 -0.77 7.16 14.57
N ASN A 101 -1.92 7.37 13.93
CA ASN A 101 -2.41 8.70 13.56
C ASN A 101 -2.66 9.58 14.80
N PHE A 102 -3.19 9.00 15.87
CA PHE A 102 -3.47 9.69 17.13
C PHE A 102 -2.30 9.70 18.12
N SER A 103 -1.24 8.94 17.87
CA SER A 103 -0.05 8.94 18.72
C SER A 103 0.71 10.29 18.63
N SER A 104 1.14 10.81 19.78
CA SER A 104 2.04 11.97 19.90
C SER A 104 3.51 11.60 19.62
N HIS A 105 3.86 10.32 19.69
CA HIS A 105 5.23 9.80 19.53
C HIS A 105 5.65 9.60 18.06
N VAL A 106 4.79 9.99 17.11
CA VAL A 106 5.01 9.83 15.68
C VAL A 106 4.89 11.19 15.02
N SER A 107 5.93 11.57 14.26
CA SER A 107 5.97 12.82 13.52
C SER A 107 4.93 12.84 12.39
N PRO A 108 4.48 14.04 11.98
CA PRO A 108 3.55 14.18 10.86
C PRO A 108 4.03 13.50 9.58
N ARG A 109 5.34 13.58 9.30
CA ARG A 109 5.96 12.98 8.12
C ARG A 109 5.82 11.45 8.10
N SER A 110 6.03 10.79 9.23
CA SER A 110 5.86 9.34 9.35
C SER A 110 4.40 8.93 9.15
N LYS A 111 3.44 9.72 9.65
CA LYS A 111 2.01 9.50 9.45
C LYS A 111 1.61 9.65 7.98
N GLU A 112 2.16 10.63 7.27
CA GLU A 112 1.97 10.82 5.83
C GLU A 112 2.51 9.63 5.03
N LEU A 113 3.72 9.17 5.34
CA LEU A 113 4.31 7.99 4.68
C LEU A 113 3.46 6.74 4.85
N LEU A 114 2.90 6.53 6.06
CA LEU A 114 1.99 5.44 6.32
C LEU A 114 0.67 5.61 5.55
N TYR A 115 0.10 6.81 5.55
CA TYR A 115 -1.11 7.12 4.78
C TYR A 115 -0.95 6.80 3.30
N ASP A 116 0.16 7.20 2.69
CA ASP A 116 0.45 6.92 1.29
C ASP A 116 0.63 5.41 1.03
N ALA A 117 1.28 4.70 1.96
CA ALA A 117 1.42 3.25 1.87
C ALA A 117 0.04 2.56 1.94
N MET A 118 -0.85 2.98 2.84
CA MET A 118 -2.22 2.47 2.96
C MET A 118 -3.03 2.73 1.68
N ARG A 119 -2.96 3.94 1.13
CA ARG A 119 -3.64 4.32 -0.12
C ARG A 119 -3.16 3.50 -1.31
N ARG A 120 -1.85 3.26 -1.44
CA ARG A 120 -1.28 2.40 -2.50
C ARG A 120 -1.79 0.96 -2.41
N LYS A 121 -2.16 0.49 -1.23
CA LYS A 121 -2.80 -0.83 -1.01
C LYS A 121 -4.32 -0.80 -1.07
N ARG A 122 -4.92 0.29 -1.55
CA ARG A 122 -6.38 0.47 -1.68
C ARG A 122 -7.11 0.27 -0.35
N LEU A 123 -6.51 0.74 0.75
CA LEU A 123 -7.17 0.86 2.05
C LEU A 123 -7.72 2.27 2.17
N ASP A 124 -9.01 2.39 2.45
CA ASP A 124 -9.65 3.68 2.67
C ASP A 124 -9.41 4.10 4.12
N VAL A 125 -8.54 5.10 4.30
CA VAL A 125 -8.18 5.66 5.60
C VAL A 125 -8.26 7.19 5.52
N PRO A 126 -8.66 7.88 6.60
CA PRO A 126 -8.70 9.33 6.61
C PRO A 126 -7.27 9.91 6.51
N PRO A 127 -7.11 11.17 6.05
CA PRO A 127 -5.83 11.84 6.06
C PRO A 127 -5.24 11.99 7.48
N PRO A 128 -3.91 12.10 7.62
CA PRO A 128 -3.27 12.33 8.90
C PRO A 128 -3.81 13.59 9.60
N GLY A 129 -4.08 13.49 10.90
CA GLY A 129 -4.59 14.62 11.69
C GLY A 129 -6.05 15.02 11.45
N GLN A 130 -6.76 14.37 10.51
CA GLN A 130 -8.22 14.43 10.45
C GLN A 130 -8.78 13.30 11.30
N GLY A 131 -9.25 13.66 12.50
CA GLY A 131 -9.89 12.72 13.41
C GLY A 131 -11.13 12.12 12.77
N ALA A 132 -11.19 10.79 12.74
CA ALA A 132 -12.44 10.11 12.61
C ALA A 132 -12.79 9.58 13.99
N ASP A 133 -13.91 10.08 14.50
CA ASP A 133 -14.59 9.52 15.65
C ASP A 133 -14.78 8.02 15.42
N ILE A 134 -14.20 7.19 16.29
CA ILE A 134 -14.11 5.73 16.14
C ILE A 134 -15.52 5.15 16.01
N ASP A 135 -16.48 5.76 16.70
CA ASP A 135 -17.89 5.41 16.66
C ASP A 135 -18.56 5.75 15.31
N ALA A 136 -18.10 6.80 14.61
CA ALA A 136 -18.65 7.19 13.31
C ALA A 136 -18.15 6.34 12.13
N ILE A 137 -16.98 5.71 12.26
CA ILE A 137 -16.48 4.73 11.26
C ILE A 137 -17.12 3.36 11.49
N LEU A 138 -17.26 2.92 12.74
CA LEU A 138 -17.85 1.62 13.08
C LEU A 138 -19.38 1.59 12.91
N ALA A 139 -20.07 2.72 13.07
CA ALA A 139 -21.54 2.78 12.94
C ALA A 139 -22.07 2.62 11.50
N HIS A 140 -21.25 2.81 10.45
CA HIS A 140 -21.70 2.71 9.07
C HIS A 140 -20.77 1.84 8.20
N PRO A 141 -20.88 0.50 8.30
CA PRO A 141 -20.06 -0.42 7.51
C PRO A 141 -20.37 -0.39 6.00
N LYS A 142 -21.44 0.30 5.57
CA LYS A 142 -21.80 0.53 4.18
C LYS A 142 -22.30 1.96 3.97
N ARG A 143 -21.42 2.96 3.97
CA ARG A 143 -21.82 4.26 3.40
C ARG A 143 -21.92 4.14 1.89
N THR A 144 -23.07 4.47 1.35
CA THR A 144 -23.25 4.54 -0.10
C THR A 144 -22.41 5.70 -0.68
N PRO A 145 -22.03 5.66 -1.96
CA PRO A 145 -21.19 6.71 -2.57
C PRO A 145 -21.74 8.12 -2.40
N GLU A 146 -23.06 8.27 -2.29
CA GLU A 146 -23.76 9.53 -2.13
C GLU A 146 -23.58 10.12 -0.72
N GLU A 147 -23.63 9.29 0.31
CA GLU A 147 -23.38 9.70 1.70
C GLU A 147 -21.93 10.14 1.91
N ILE A 148 -20.98 9.47 1.23
CA ILE A 148 -19.57 9.86 1.22
C ILE A 148 -19.40 11.24 0.56
N ARG A 149 -20.16 11.51 -0.51
CA ARG A 149 -20.13 12.79 -1.23
C ARG A 149 -20.75 13.91 -0.39
N ALA A 150 -21.87 13.65 0.28
CA ALA A 150 -22.52 14.57 1.19
C ALA A 150 -21.62 14.95 2.37
N ALA A 151 -20.99 13.96 3.02
CA ALA A 151 -20.07 14.19 4.14
C ALA A 151 -18.84 15.01 3.72
N ARG A 152 -18.31 14.82 2.50
CA ARG A 152 -17.23 15.64 1.95
C ARG A 152 -17.65 17.09 1.70
N ILE A 153 -18.86 17.32 1.22
CA ILE A 153 -19.41 18.66 0.99
C ILE A 153 -19.60 19.40 2.33
N GLU A 154 -20.10 18.70 3.35
CA GLU A 154 -20.29 19.28 4.68
C GLU A 154 -18.97 19.58 5.40
N ALA A 155 -17.96 18.70 5.25
CA ALA A 155 -16.62 18.96 5.77
C ALA A 155 -15.96 20.16 5.09
N ALA A 156 -16.10 20.29 3.78
CA ALA A 156 -15.57 21.41 3.01
C ALA A 156 -16.25 22.74 3.36
N SER A 157 -17.56 22.73 3.63
CA SER A 157 -18.31 23.93 4.03
C SER A 157 -17.90 24.41 5.43
N LYS A 158 -17.75 23.50 6.40
CA LYS A 158 -17.25 23.81 7.76
C LYS A 158 -15.82 24.35 7.74
N ALA A 159 -14.94 23.79 6.90
CA ALA A 159 -13.57 24.30 6.73
C ALA A 159 -13.55 25.73 6.16
N LYS A 160 -14.39 26.02 5.14
CA LYS A 160 -14.56 27.37 4.58
C LYS A 160 -15.13 28.36 5.61
N GLN A 161 -16.08 27.94 6.44
CA GLN A 161 -16.61 28.79 7.51
C GLN A 161 -15.57 29.10 8.59
N LYS A 162 -14.76 28.12 9.02
CA LYS A 162 -13.64 28.35 9.95
C LYS A 162 -12.59 29.30 9.37
N ALA A 163 -12.27 29.17 8.07
CA ALA A 163 -11.35 30.08 7.39
C ALA A 163 -11.89 31.52 7.31
N LYS A 164 -13.19 31.70 7.02
CA LYS A 164 -13.85 33.02 7.05
C LYS A 164 -13.86 33.63 8.46
N ARG A 165 -14.11 32.85 9.50
CA ARG A 165 -14.06 33.31 10.90
C ARG A 165 -12.65 33.74 11.33
N LYS A 166 -11.60 33.04 10.87
CA LYS A 166 -10.21 33.45 11.11
C LYS A 166 -9.83 34.74 10.37
N LYS A 167 -10.38 34.98 9.16
CA LYS A 167 -10.17 36.23 8.40
C LYS A 167 -10.88 37.45 8.99
N LYS A 168 -11.99 37.28 9.73
CA LYS A 168 -12.71 38.38 10.41
C LYS A 168 -12.12 38.78 11.77
N LYS A 169 -11.16 38.01 12.30
CA LYS A 169 -10.48 38.25 13.58
C LYS A 169 -9.05 38.80 13.41
N LYS A 170 -8.63 39.04 12.18
CA LYS A 170 -7.44 39.82 11.81
C LYS A 170 -7.92 41.16 11.26
#